data_AF-A0A072PDQ3-F1
#
_entry.id   AF-A0A072PDQ3-F1
#
_cell.length_a   1.000
_cell.length_b   1.000
_cell.length_c   1.000
_cell.angle_alpha   90.00
_cell.angle_beta   90.00
_cell.angle_gamma   90.00
#
_symmetry.space_group_name_H-M   'P 1'
#
loop_
_entity.id
_entity.type
_entity.pdbx_description
1 polymer ?
#
loop_
_entity_poly.entity_id
_entity_poly.type
_entity_poly.pdbx_seq_one_letter_code
_entity_poly.pdbx_strand_id
1 'polypeptide(L)'
;MAAIMADTCLRLDDESVFDSHTQGFISILSKAIVMWKAGRSEHPAGPLPWPRIYMSRSIVDIGWIAPLYYTALKCRVHRIRLQAIRLIETTSYREGMWDSKIASCVARRVMEIEEGGFYNDLGPGDDFSLSSSPEIDDLSLPTSPQLDRICEVRIALSDGPTDPILIHYRQAQTAWEDSLIFTSGKDNA
;
A
#
# COMPACT_ATOMS: atom_id res chain seq x y z
N MET A 1 -2.09 7.23 -11.32
CA MET A 1 -2.61 7.84 -10.08
C MET A 1 -3.43 9.09 -10.39
N ALA A 2 -2.82 10.20 -10.85
CA ALA A 2 -3.51 11.48 -11.04
C ALA A 2 -4.80 11.40 -11.89
N ALA A 3 -4.79 10.62 -12.98
CA ALA A 3 -5.97 10.42 -13.81
C ALA A 3 -7.15 9.78 -13.06
N ILE A 4 -6.89 8.79 -12.19
CA ILE A 4 -7.92 8.16 -11.36
C ILE A 4 -8.45 9.20 -10.37
N MET A 5 -7.57 9.90 -9.67
CA MET A 5 -7.98 10.93 -8.71
C MET A 5 -8.85 12.01 -9.35
N ALA A 6 -8.52 12.45 -10.56
CA ALA A 6 -9.29 13.46 -11.28
C ALA A 6 -10.67 12.95 -11.71
N ASP A 7 -10.79 11.68 -12.11
CA ASP A 7 -12.07 11.10 -12.52
C ASP A 7 -13.00 10.84 -11.33
N THR A 8 -12.43 10.48 -10.17
CA THR A 8 -13.20 10.09 -8.99
C THR A 8 -13.49 11.24 -8.02
N CYS A 9 -12.89 12.43 -8.19
CA CYS A 9 -12.91 13.50 -7.17
C CYS A 9 -14.30 14.06 -6.85
N LEU A 10 -15.29 13.87 -7.73
CA LEU A 10 -16.66 14.34 -7.54
C LEU A 10 -17.58 13.29 -6.90
N ARG A 11 -17.08 12.08 -6.64
CA ARG A 11 -17.85 10.94 -6.10
C ARG A 11 -17.28 10.48 -4.75
N LEU A 12 -17.18 11.42 -3.80
CA LEU A 12 -16.51 11.20 -2.51
C LEU A 12 -17.19 10.15 -1.62
N ASP A 13 -18.50 9.94 -1.78
CA ASP A 13 -19.29 8.99 -0.97
C ASP A 13 -19.47 7.63 -1.65
N ASP A 14 -18.94 7.44 -2.86
CA ASP A 14 -19.12 6.23 -3.66
C ASP A 14 -17.79 5.56 -3.98
N GLU A 15 -17.34 4.71 -3.07
CA GLU A 15 -16.12 3.92 -3.22
C GLU A 15 -16.19 2.89 -4.36
N SER A 16 -17.36 2.64 -4.96
CA SER A 16 -17.49 1.74 -6.11
C SER A 16 -16.94 2.35 -7.40
N VAL A 17 -16.78 3.67 -7.45
CA VAL A 17 -16.18 4.34 -8.61
C VAL A 17 -14.78 3.80 -8.94
N PHE A 18 -14.01 3.40 -7.91
CA PHE A 18 -12.65 2.88 -8.09
C PHE A 18 -12.60 1.52 -8.80
N ASP A 19 -13.67 0.73 -8.77
CA ASP A 19 -13.71 -0.59 -9.40
C ASP A 19 -13.53 -0.48 -10.93
N SER A 20 -14.06 0.61 -11.51
CA SER A 20 -13.91 0.94 -12.94
C SER A 20 -12.47 1.28 -13.35
N HIS A 21 -11.58 1.55 -12.39
CA HIS A 21 -10.19 1.95 -12.62
C HIS A 21 -9.17 0.84 -12.42
N THR A 22 -9.60 -0.43 -12.39
CA THR A 22 -8.71 -1.59 -12.20
C THR A 22 -7.49 -1.55 -13.16
N GLN A 23 -7.70 -1.24 -14.44
CA GLN A 23 -6.60 -1.09 -15.41
C GLN A 23 -5.65 0.08 -15.09
N GLY A 24 -6.18 1.17 -14.53
CA GLY A 24 -5.38 2.29 -14.06
C GLY A 24 -4.48 1.89 -12.89
N PHE A 25 -4.97 1.06 -11.96
CA PHE A 25 -4.19 0.53 -10.85
C PHE A 25 -3.12 -0.46 -11.32
N ILE A 26 -3.44 -1.36 -12.27
CA ILE A 26 -2.44 -2.23 -12.91
C ILE A 26 -1.34 -1.39 -13.54
N SER A 27 -1.68 -0.31 -14.26
CA SER A 27 -0.69 0.57 -14.87
C SER A 27 0.26 1.21 -13.85
N ILE A 28 -0.27 1.64 -12.69
CA ILE A 28 0.56 2.17 -11.58
C ILE A 28 1.52 1.08 -11.10
N LEU A 29 1.00 -0.11 -10.82
CA LEU A 29 1.75 -1.23 -10.30
C LEU A 29 2.85 -1.68 -11.27
N SER A 30 2.54 -1.88 -12.55
CA SER A 30 3.52 -2.27 -13.58
C SER A 30 4.65 -1.24 -13.70
N LYS A 31 4.34 0.07 -13.65
CA LYS A 31 5.36 1.13 -13.69
C LYS A 31 6.25 1.10 -12.45
N ALA A 32 5.65 0.92 -11.26
CA ALA A 32 6.40 0.77 -10.01
C ALA A 32 7.34 -0.45 -10.05
N ILE A 33 6.88 -1.59 -10.60
CA ILE A 33 7.71 -2.80 -10.77
C ILE A 33 8.92 -2.52 -11.67
N VAL A 34 8.74 -1.80 -12.78
CA VAL A 34 9.86 -1.44 -13.67
C VAL A 34 10.89 -0.58 -12.94
N MET A 35 10.45 0.44 -12.20
CA MET A 35 11.34 1.29 -11.43
C MET A 35 12.05 0.51 -10.30
N TRP A 36 11.32 -0.38 -9.62
CA TRP A 36 11.85 -1.25 -8.57
C TRP A 36 12.93 -2.20 -9.10
N LYS A 37 12.72 -2.78 -10.29
CA LYS A 37 13.72 -3.63 -10.96
C LYS A 37 14.99 -2.84 -11.30
N ALA A 38 14.84 -1.61 -11.81
CA ALA A 38 15.98 -0.75 -12.15
C ALA A 38 16.82 -0.41 -10.91
N GLY A 39 16.18 -0.08 -9.78
CA GLY A 39 16.87 0.24 -8.52
C GLY A 39 17.62 -0.92 -7.86
N ARG A 40 17.35 -2.17 -8.27
CA ARG A 40 18.12 -3.35 -7.83
C ARG A 40 19.32 -3.67 -8.72
N SER A 41 19.41 -3.06 -9.90
CA SER A 41 20.47 -3.35 -10.88
C SER A 41 21.78 -2.61 -10.62
N GLU A 42 21.83 -1.70 -9.65
CA GLU A 42 23.05 -0.98 -9.27
C GLU A 42 23.49 -1.37 -7.87
N HIS A 43 24.32 -2.42 -7.77
CA HIS A 43 25.58 -2.41 -7.01
C HIS A 43 26.27 -3.80 -7.08
N PRO A 44 27.53 -3.89 -7.56
CA PRO A 44 28.38 -5.06 -7.33
C PRO A 44 28.62 -5.22 -5.82
N ALA A 45 28.63 -6.45 -5.34
CA ALA A 45 28.95 -6.83 -3.97
C ALA A 45 30.44 -6.58 -3.63
N GLY A 46 30.87 -5.32 -3.64
CA GLY A 46 32.20 -4.88 -3.21
C GLY A 46 32.14 -4.11 -1.90
N PRO A 47 33.02 -4.37 -0.92
CA PRO A 47 33.05 -3.62 0.33
C PRO A 47 33.68 -2.25 0.06
N LEU A 48 32.90 -1.17 0.16
CA LEU A 48 33.44 0.19 0.11
C LEU A 48 33.89 0.66 1.51
N PRO A 49 35.00 1.44 1.61
CA PRO A 49 35.77 1.60 2.83
C PRO A 49 35.43 2.88 3.60
N TRP A 50 34.14 3.16 3.82
CA TRP A 50 33.73 4.30 4.65
C TRP A 50 32.57 3.91 5.57
N PRO A 51 32.59 4.31 6.85
CA PRO A 51 31.47 4.05 7.75
C PRO A 51 30.28 4.82 7.19
N ARG A 52 29.26 4.11 6.71
CA ARG A 52 28.01 4.67 6.22
C ARG A 52 27.27 5.29 7.40
N ILE A 53 27.69 6.48 7.79
CA ILE A 53 27.01 7.29 8.80
C ILE A 53 25.60 7.55 8.27
N TYR A 54 24.62 7.05 9.02
CA TYR A 54 23.18 7.08 8.80
C TYR A 54 22.63 8.51 8.69
N MET A 55 22.61 9.12 7.50
CA MET A 55 21.96 10.44 7.30
C MET A 55 21.25 10.66 5.92
N SER A 56 20.99 9.65 5.08
CA SER A 56 20.70 9.89 3.65
C SER A 56 19.58 9.05 2.99
N ARG A 57 18.47 8.79 3.67
CA ARG A 57 17.34 7.96 3.14
C ARG A 57 16.05 8.76 2.86
N SER A 58 16.16 10.02 2.45
CA SER A 58 15.00 10.77 1.92
C SER A 58 15.30 11.18 0.49
N ILE A 59 14.49 10.73 -0.46
CA ILE A 59 14.50 11.23 -1.84
C ILE A 59 13.45 12.35 -1.91
N VAL A 60 13.79 13.46 -2.56
CA VAL A 60 12.91 14.63 -2.70
C VAL A 60 11.88 14.42 -3.83
N ASP A 61 12.21 13.59 -4.82
CA ASP A 61 11.35 13.26 -5.94
C ASP A 61 10.22 12.29 -5.57
N ILE A 62 9.12 12.38 -6.33
CA ILE A 62 8.01 11.43 -6.25
C ILE A 62 8.48 10.09 -6.81
N GLY A 63 8.64 9.10 -5.94
CA GLY A 63 8.97 7.74 -6.34
C GLY A 63 7.70 6.92 -6.52
N TRP A 64 7.72 5.68 -6.02
CA TRP A 64 6.61 4.75 -6.15
C TRP A 64 5.81 4.54 -4.86
N ILE A 65 6.26 5.05 -3.70
CA ILE A 65 5.55 4.81 -2.43
C ILE A 65 4.15 5.43 -2.47
N ALA A 66 4.00 6.71 -2.84
CA ALA A 66 2.69 7.36 -2.84
C ALA A 66 1.70 6.71 -3.82
N PRO A 67 2.07 6.43 -5.09
CA PRO A 67 1.18 5.73 -6.02
C PRO A 67 0.83 4.30 -5.59
N LEU A 68 1.76 3.56 -5.00
CA LEU A 68 1.49 2.21 -4.50
C LEU A 68 0.60 2.26 -3.25
N TYR A 69 0.80 3.21 -2.35
CA TYR A 69 -0.05 3.40 -1.18
C TYR A 69 -1.48 3.72 -1.61
N TYR A 70 -1.65 4.65 -2.55
CA TYR A 70 -2.96 4.95 -3.14
C TYR A 70 -3.59 3.71 -3.79
N THR A 71 -2.81 2.91 -4.51
CA THR A 71 -3.26 1.65 -5.11
C THR A 71 -3.72 0.64 -4.07
N ALA A 72 -2.95 0.47 -3.00
CA ALA A 72 -3.28 -0.43 -1.91
C ALA A 72 -4.55 -0.02 -1.16
N LEU A 73 -4.82 1.29 -1.02
CA LEU A 73 -6.01 1.77 -0.34
C LEU A 73 -7.27 1.72 -1.22
N LYS A 74 -7.17 2.10 -2.50
CA LYS A 74 -8.35 2.36 -3.35
C LYS A 74 -8.68 1.25 -4.36
N CYS A 75 -7.72 0.44 -4.78
CA CYS A 75 -8.02 -0.72 -5.65
C CYS A 75 -8.77 -1.78 -4.83
N ARG A 76 -9.75 -2.50 -5.40
CA ARG A 76 -10.51 -3.55 -4.67
C ARG A 76 -10.12 -4.98 -5.04
N VAL A 77 -9.13 -5.14 -5.92
CA VAL A 77 -8.58 -6.43 -6.31
C VAL A 77 -7.49 -6.84 -5.33
N HIS A 78 -7.73 -7.90 -4.54
CA HIS A 78 -6.84 -8.39 -3.48
C HIS A 78 -5.38 -8.51 -3.94
N ARG A 79 -5.15 -9.22 -5.06
CA ARG A 79 -3.83 -9.42 -5.65
C ARG A 79 -3.05 -8.12 -5.86
N ILE A 80 -3.71 -7.09 -6.41
CA ILE A 80 -3.09 -5.80 -6.75
C ILE A 80 -2.74 -5.05 -5.46
N ARG A 81 -3.65 -5.04 -4.49
CA ARG A 81 -3.46 -4.38 -3.19
C ARG A 81 -2.29 -5.00 -2.43
N LEU A 82 -2.28 -6.33 -2.30
CA LEU A 82 -1.25 -7.06 -1.59
C LEU A 82 0.12 -6.89 -2.26
N GLN A 83 0.19 -6.91 -3.60
CA GLN A 83 1.45 -6.66 -4.31
C GLN A 83 1.96 -5.24 -4.11
N ALA A 84 1.08 -4.24 -4.13
CA ALA A 84 1.46 -2.85 -3.88
C ALA A 84 2.04 -2.68 -2.47
N ILE A 85 1.40 -3.27 -1.45
CA ILE A 85 1.91 -3.28 -0.07
C ILE A 85 3.29 -3.93 -0.01
N ARG A 86 3.44 -5.15 -0.54
CA ARG A 86 4.71 -5.88 -0.49
C ARG A 86 5.83 -5.15 -1.22
N LEU A 87 5.54 -4.43 -2.30
CA LEU A 87 6.52 -3.58 -2.99
C LEU A 87 7.00 -2.42 -2.10
N ILE A 88 6.08 -1.73 -1.40
CA ILE A 88 6.44 -0.67 -0.44
C ILE A 88 7.35 -1.24 0.66
N GLU A 89 7.06 -2.44 1.16
CA GLU A 89 7.86 -3.08 2.22
C GLU A 89 9.29 -3.42 1.82
N THR A 90 9.54 -3.63 0.52
CA THR A 90 10.93 -3.80 0.04
C THR A 90 11.74 -2.50 0.09
N THR A 91 11.07 -1.36 0.32
CA THR A 91 11.66 -0.04 0.38
C THR A 91 12.03 0.31 1.82
N SER A 92 13.24 0.82 2.02
CA SER A 92 13.74 1.22 3.35
C SER A 92 14.10 2.71 3.41
N TYR A 93 13.46 3.53 2.59
CA TYR A 93 13.68 4.98 2.49
C TYR A 93 12.35 5.74 2.49
N ARG A 94 12.44 7.07 2.59
CA ARG A 94 11.32 8.01 2.59
C ARG A 94 11.27 8.79 1.27
N GLU A 95 10.08 9.00 0.72
CA GLU A 95 9.84 9.84 -0.47
C GLU A 95 9.08 11.10 -0.05
N GLY A 96 9.77 12.24 0.08
CA GLY A 96 9.14 13.46 0.58
C GLY A 96 8.53 13.27 1.98
N MET A 97 7.20 13.20 2.08
CA MET A 97 6.45 12.93 3.33
C MET A 97 6.13 11.43 3.55
N TRP A 98 6.40 10.59 2.56
CA TRP A 98 6.01 9.17 2.56
C TRP A 98 7.12 8.29 3.14
N ASP A 99 6.97 7.90 4.41
CA ASP A 99 7.81 6.88 5.01
C ASP A 99 7.32 5.49 4.60
N SER A 100 8.20 4.66 4.01
CA SER A 100 7.81 3.34 3.48
C SER A 100 7.25 2.42 4.55
N LYS A 101 7.81 2.46 5.78
CA LYS A 101 7.40 1.59 6.88
C LYS A 101 6.03 2.00 7.41
N ILE A 102 5.80 3.31 7.60
CA ILE A 102 4.49 3.83 7.99
C ILE A 102 3.46 3.52 6.91
N ALA A 103 3.79 3.79 5.64
CA ALA A 103 2.89 3.57 4.52
C ALA A 103 2.47 2.11 4.35
N SER A 104 3.42 1.16 4.42
CA SER A 104 3.10 -0.27 4.32
C SER A 104 2.27 -0.78 5.51
N CYS A 105 2.61 -0.36 6.73
CA CYS A 105 1.86 -0.70 7.94
C CYS A 105 0.40 -0.24 7.85
N VAL A 106 0.18 1.03 7.47
CA VAL A 106 -1.17 1.59 7.33
C VAL A 106 -1.92 0.91 6.18
N ALA A 107 -1.30 0.75 5.01
CA ALA A 107 -1.95 0.13 3.86
C ALA A 107 -2.34 -1.32 4.13
N ARG A 108 -1.48 -2.10 4.81
CA ARG A 108 -1.80 -3.45 5.26
C ARG A 108 -3.00 -3.44 6.21
N ARG A 109 -3.00 -2.58 7.23
CA ARG A 109 -4.08 -2.54 8.20
C ARG A 109 -5.42 -2.18 7.56
N VAL A 110 -5.42 -1.20 6.64
CA VAL A 110 -6.62 -0.83 5.88
C VAL A 110 -7.14 -2.00 5.07
N MET A 111 -6.25 -2.74 4.38
CA MET A 111 -6.64 -3.94 3.65
C MET A 111 -7.21 -5.03 4.56
N GLU A 112 -6.58 -5.30 5.70
CA GLU A 112 -7.10 -6.28 6.67
C GLU A 112 -8.48 -5.89 7.21
N ILE A 113 -8.76 -4.61 7.43
CA ILE A 113 -10.07 -4.13 7.89
C ILE A 113 -11.11 -4.29 6.79
N GLU A 114 -10.81 -3.86 5.56
CA GLU A 114 -11.75 -3.93 4.43
C GLU A 114 -12.03 -5.35 3.95
N GLU A 115 -11.02 -6.21 3.96
CA GLU A 115 -11.15 -7.59 3.48
C GLU A 115 -11.61 -8.53 4.59
N GLY A 116 -11.30 -8.23 5.86
CA GLY A 116 -11.71 -9.03 7.01
C GLY A 116 -11.41 -10.52 6.81
N GLY A 117 -12.47 -11.33 6.86
CA GLY A 117 -12.41 -12.78 6.56
C GLY A 117 -12.92 -13.16 5.18
N PHE A 118 -13.19 -12.20 4.29
CA PHE A 118 -13.90 -12.41 3.03
C PHE A 118 -13.21 -13.42 2.09
N TYR A 119 -11.87 -13.47 2.10
CA TYR A 119 -11.10 -14.38 1.24
C TYR A 119 -10.64 -15.67 1.94
N ASN A 120 -10.98 -15.89 3.21
CA ASN A 120 -10.47 -17.04 3.99
C ASN A 120 -10.80 -18.39 3.34
N ASP A 121 -11.99 -18.52 2.76
CA ASP A 121 -12.46 -19.76 2.13
C ASP A 121 -12.14 -19.83 0.62
N LEU A 122 -11.67 -18.72 0.03
CA LEU A 122 -11.38 -18.60 -1.40
C LEU A 122 -9.94 -18.94 -1.76
N GLY A 123 -9.03 -18.92 -0.78
CA GLY A 123 -7.62 -19.27 -0.97
C GLY A 123 -6.93 -18.38 -2.02
N PRO A 124 -6.70 -17.09 -1.74
CA PRO A 124 -6.41 -16.05 -2.74
C PRO A 124 -5.10 -16.21 -3.54
N GLY A 125 -4.30 -17.27 -3.30
CA GLY A 125 -3.13 -17.56 -4.11
C GLY A 125 -2.01 -16.53 -3.96
N ASP A 126 -1.64 -16.21 -2.72
CA ASP A 126 -0.71 -15.12 -2.41
C ASP A 126 0.77 -15.40 -2.75
N ASP A 127 1.07 -16.54 -3.37
CA ASP A 127 2.42 -16.96 -3.78
C ASP A 127 2.77 -16.45 -5.18
N PHE A 128 2.84 -15.13 -5.32
CA PHE A 128 3.21 -14.46 -6.55
C PHE A 128 4.56 -13.75 -6.46
N SER A 129 5.27 -13.67 -7.59
CA SER A 129 6.47 -12.85 -7.69
C SER A 129 6.13 -11.36 -7.63
N LEU A 130 6.84 -10.58 -6.80
CA LEU A 130 6.69 -9.12 -6.80
C LEU A 130 7.02 -8.47 -8.16
N SER A 131 7.75 -9.19 -8.99
CA SER A 131 8.24 -8.74 -10.28
C SER A 131 7.28 -9.04 -11.46
N SER A 132 6.25 -9.86 -11.23
CA SER A 132 5.25 -10.21 -12.24
C SER A 132 4.12 -9.18 -12.29
N SER A 133 3.51 -9.03 -13.46
CA SER A 133 2.26 -8.26 -13.59
C SER A 133 1.09 -9.17 -13.17
N PRO A 134 0.01 -8.62 -12.59
CA PRO A 134 -1.23 -9.37 -12.36
C PRO A 134 -1.78 -9.94 -13.68
N GLU A 135 -2.18 -11.21 -13.67
CA GLU A 135 -2.78 -11.93 -14.81
C GLU A 135 -4.32 -11.92 -14.76
N ILE A 136 -4.99 -12.49 -15.76
CA ILE A 136 -6.46 -12.50 -15.82
C ILE A 136 -7.06 -13.27 -14.64
N ASP A 137 -6.45 -14.40 -14.28
CA ASP A 137 -6.92 -15.25 -13.19
C ASP A 137 -6.80 -14.56 -11.83
N ASP A 138 -5.75 -13.74 -11.66
CA ASP A 138 -5.54 -12.87 -10.48
C ASP A 138 -6.66 -11.83 -10.28
N LEU A 139 -7.41 -11.50 -11.35
CA LEU A 139 -8.51 -10.52 -11.32
C LEU A 139 -9.89 -11.19 -11.14
N SER A 140 -9.94 -12.52 -11.13
CA SER A 140 -11.21 -13.27 -11.05
C SER A 140 -11.80 -13.35 -9.65
N LEU A 141 -11.01 -13.04 -8.62
CA LEU A 141 -11.50 -13.00 -7.23
C LEU A 141 -12.54 -11.87 -7.09
N PRO A 142 -13.69 -12.14 -6.45
CA PRO A 142 -14.69 -11.11 -6.22
C PRO A 142 -14.12 -10.01 -5.34
N THR A 143 -14.50 -8.75 -5.61
CA THR A 143 -14.12 -7.63 -4.75
C THR A 143 -14.93 -7.62 -3.46
N SER A 144 -14.37 -7.05 -2.37
CA SER A 144 -15.09 -6.92 -1.11
C SER A 144 -16.42 -6.14 -1.24
N PRO A 145 -17.44 -6.49 -0.43
CA PRO A 145 -18.75 -5.82 -0.43
C PRO A 145 -18.66 -4.31 -0.17
N GLN A 146 -19.61 -3.54 -0.69
CA GLN A 146 -19.61 -2.08 -0.58
C GLN A 146 -19.63 -1.56 0.87
N LEU A 147 -20.29 -2.29 1.79
CA LEU A 147 -20.42 -1.87 3.18
C LEU A 147 -19.09 -1.93 3.95
N ASP A 148 -18.18 -2.81 3.54
CA ASP A 148 -16.89 -3.00 4.21
C ASP A 148 -15.82 -2.03 3.69
N ARG A 149 -16.12 -1.27 2.63
CA ARG A 149 -15.17 -0.36 1.99
C ARG A 149 -14.98 0.90 2.83
N ILE A 150 -13.72 1.17 3.14
CA ILE A 150 -13.26 2.37 3.82
C ILE A 150 -13.25 3.54 2.81
N CYS A 151 -13.99 4.58 3.15
CA CYS A 151 -14.07 5.80 2.34
C CYS A 151 -12.98 6.81 2.71
N GLU A 152 -12.70 6.94 4.02
CA GLU A 152 -11.74 7.91 4.54
C GLU A 152 -10.80 7.26 5.56
N VAL A 153 -9.52 7.63 5.49
CA VAL A 153 -8.45 7.21 6.40
C VAL A 153 -7.69 8.46 6.82
N ARG A 154 -7.60 8.69 8.13
CA ARG A 154 -6.77 9.75 8.74
C ARG A 154 -5.76 9.10 9.67
N ILE A 155 -4.53 9.60 9.60
CA ILE A 155 -3.41 9.06 10.37
C ILE A 155 -2.97 10.13 11.36
N ALA A 156 -3.00 9.81 12.64
CA ALA A 156 -2.33 10.59 13.67
C ALA A 156 -0.97 9.94 13.96
N LEU A 157 0.09 10.66 13.61
CA LEU A 157 1.46 10.27 13.91
C LEU A 157 1.80 10.77 15.32
N SER A 158 2.28 9.85 16.15
CA SER A 158 2.80 10.18 17.48
C SER A 158 4.29 10.53 17.38
N ASP A 159 4.78 11.34 18.32
CA ASP A 159 6.14 11.88 18.27
C ASP A 159 7.23 10.86 18.69
N GLY A 160 6.85 9.80 19.42
CA GLY A 160 7.77 8.76 19.86
C GLY A 160 8.07 7.71 18.78
N PRO A 161 9.32 7.21 18.67
CA PRO A 161 9.73 6.25 17.63
C PRO A 161 9.06 4.87 17.75
N THR A 162 8.49 4.55 18.91
CA THR A 162 7.78 3.30 19.22
C THR A 162 6.29 3.52 19.46
N ASP A 163 5.83 4.76 19.37
CA ASP A 163 4.45 5.06 19.64
C ASP A 163 3.55 4.46 18.56
N PRO A 164 2.35 4.01 18.95
CA PRO A 164 1.42 3.48 17.97
C PRO A 164 1.01 4.60 17.00
N ILE A 165 0.85 4.20 15.74
CA ILE A 165 0.17 5.00 14.73
C ILE A 165 -1.32 4.80 14.95
N LEU A 166 -2.04 5.89 15.19
CA LEU A 166 -3.49 5.86 15.30
C LEU A 166 -4.11 6.11 13.92
N ILE A 167 -4.91 5.16 13.46
CA ILE A 167 -5.76 5.30 12.28
C ILE A 167 -7.16 5.62 12.75
N HIS A 168 -7.71 6.71 12.23
CA HIS A 168 -9.14 6.97 12.22
C HIS A 168 -9.66 6.64 10.83
N TYR A 169 -10.67 5.79 10.71
CA TYR A 169 -11.27 5.43 9.44
C TYR A 169 -12.79 5.47 9.49
N ARG A 170 -13.41 5.47 8.32
CA ARG A 170 -14.86 5.41 8.18
C ARG A 170 -15.23 4.47 7.04
N GLN A 171 -16.14 3.52 7.30
CA GLN A 171 -16.74 2.66 6.30
C GLN A 171 -18.14 3.18 5.96
N ALA A 172 -18.50 3.29 4.67
CA ALA A 172 -19.82 3.76 4.25
C ALA A 172 -20.37 4.97 5.07
N GLN A 173 -21.66 4.96 5.44
CA GLN A 173 -22.30 5.98 6.30
C GLN A 173 -22.14 5.69 7.80
N THR A 174 -21.11 4.95 8.23
CA THR A 174 -20.90 4.64 9.66
C THR A 174 -20.19 5.77 10.41
N ALA A 175 -20.17 5.67 11.74
CA ALA A 175 -19.37 6.55 12.58
C ALA A 175 -17.86 6.32 12.35
N TRP A 176 -17.05 7.28 12.79
CA TRP A 176 -15.60 7.11 12.81
C TRP A 176 -15.19 5.98 13.75
N GLU A 177 -14.24 5.16 13.30
CA GLU A 177 -13.65 4.06 14.04
C GLU A 177 -12.13 4.23 14.14
N ASP A 178 -11.56 3.68 15.22
CA ASP A 178 -10.15 3.86 15.57
C ASP A 178 -9.42 2.52 15.54
N SER A 179 -8.21 2.50 14.99
CA SER A 179 -7.32 1.34 15.05
C SER A 179 -5.88 1.76 15.31
N LEU A 180 -5.21 1.04 16.21
CA LEU A 180 -3.79 1.26 16.53
C LEU A 180 -2.90 0.32 15.71
N ILE A 181 -1.82 0.85 15.15
CA ILE A 181 -0.76 0.06 14.52
C ILE A 181 0.56 0.28 15.23
N PHE A 182 1.27 -0.81 15.49
CA PHE A 182 2.63 -0.78 16.00
C PHE A 182 3.60 -1.06 14.86
N THR A 183 4.60 -0.20 14.67
CA THR A 183 5.61 -0.38 13.62
C THR A 183 6.73 -1.33 14.03
N SER A 184 6.82 -1.71 15.32
CA SER A 184 7.76 -2.73 15.77
C SER A 184 7.18 -4.11 15.54
N GLY A 185 7.89 -4.96 14.80
CA GLY A 185 7.65 -6.39 14.86
C GLY A 185 7.79 -6.83 16.32
N LYS A 186 6.76 -7.49 16.87
CA LYS A 186 7.01 -8.48 17.90
C LYS A 186 7.73 -9.63 17.19
N ASP A 187 9.05 -9.54 17.09
CA ASP A 187 9.84 -10.74 16.96
C ASP A 187 9.63 -11.53 18.25
N ASN A 188 9.18 -12.78 18.10
CA ASN A 188 8.92 -13.72 19.18
C ASN A 188 10.08 -13.77 20.19
N ALA A 189 9.73 -13.60 21.47
CA ALA A 189 10.34 -14.28 22.60
C ALA A 189 9.28 -14.46 23.69
#